data_AF-A0A0P4VTR8-F1
#
_entry.id   AF-A0A0P4VTR8-F1
#
_cell.length_a   1.000
_cell.length_b   1.000
_cell.length_c   1.000
_cell.angle_alpha   90.00
_cell.angle_beta   90.00
_cell.angle_gamma   90.00
#
_symmetry.space_group_name_H-M   'P 1'
#
loop_
_entity.id
_entity.type
_entity.pdbx_description
1 polymer ?
#
loop_
_entity_poly.entity_id
_entity_poly.type
_entity_poly.pdbx_seq_one_letter_code
_entity_poly.pdbx_strand_id
1 'polypeptide(L)'
;MSLCSWVRGQRGGGQGSAPPAVPSNRRIQELLVEVGDKETSFVDSRQWIGSVEVSYILDILYDVPCKILHLGQGKEIEAQLGALQEHFRVKGAPVMMGGETDVSSKGVMGVCKGASESYLLVVDPHFWGEVREAGSLQASGWVKWQPLSDFHQSTFYNMCLPQLSAKRE
;
A
#
# COMPACT_ATOMS: atom_id res chain seq x y z
N MET A 1 -1.47 -7.41 1.17
CA MET A 1 -2.47 -8.22 0.44
C MET A 1 -2.98 -7.52 -0.83
N SER A 2 -3.55 -6.31 -0.73
CA SER A 2 -4.10 -5.57 -1.90
C SER A 2 -3.06 -5.28 -2.99
N LEU A 3 -1.82 -4.93 -2.61
CA LEU A 3 -0.72 -4.73 -3.57
C LEU A 3 -0.38 -6.01 -4.35
N CYS A 4 -0.29 -7.15 -3.68
CA CYS A 4 -0.07 -8.45 -4.32
C CYS A 4 -1.22 -8.78 -5.28
N SER A 5 -2.47 -8.56 -4.85
CA SER A 5 -3.65 -8.75 -5.71
C SER A 5 -3.58 -7.90 -6.98
N TRP A 6 -3.21 -6.62 -6.83
CA TRP A 6 -3.05 -5.71 -7.97
C TRP A 6 -1.94 -6.19 -8.92
N VAL A 7 -0.76 -6.54 -8.42
CA VAL A 7 0.35 -7.08 -9.24
C VAL A 7 -0.08 -8.32 -10.02
N ARG A 8 -0.81 -9.23 -9.37
CA ARG A 8 -1.36 -10.41 -10.03
C ARG A 8 -2.35 -10.05 -11.12
N GLY A 9 -3.25 -9.11 -10.87
CA GLY A 9 -4.20 -8.60 -11.88
C GLY A 9 -3.49 -7.99 -13.09
N GLN A 10 -2.42 -7.24 -12.85
CA GLN A 10 -1.61 -6.67 -13.95
C GLN A 10 -0.86 -7.75 -14.75
N ARG A 11 -0.44 -8.85 -14.12
CA ARG A 11 0.31 -9.92 -14.81
C ARG A 11 -0.57 -11.03 -15.38
N GLY A 12 -1.81 -11.18 -14.89
CA GLY A 12 -2.77 -12.16 -15.38
C GLY A 12 -3.15 -11.91 -16.85
N GLY A 13 -3.17 -12.96 -17.67
CA GLY A 13 -3.61 -12.89 -19.08
C GLY A 13 -2.51 -12.97 -20.15
N GLY A 14 -1.24 -13.18 -19.79
CA GLY A 14 -0.18 -13.52 -20.76
C GLY A 14 0.01 -15.05 -20.91
N GLN A 15 0.66 -15.51 -21.99
CA GLN A 15 0.99 -16.92 -22.24
C GLN A 15 2.10 -17.50 -21.32
N GLY A 16 2.23 -16.99 -20.08
CA GLY A 16 3.24 -17.40 -19.12
C GLY A 16 2.67 -18.18 -17.93
N SER A 17 3.56 -18.66 -17.06
CA SER A 17 3.17 -19.23 -15.75
C SER A 17 2.36 -18.21 -14.95
N ALA A 18 1.30 -18.65 -14.29
CA ALA A 18 0.48 -17.78 -13.45
C ALA A 18 1.33 -17.09 -12.37
N PRO A 19 1.11 -15.79 -12.10
CA PRO A 19 1.84 -15.11 -11.04
C PRO A 19 1.53 -15.75 -9.68
N PRO A 20 2.49 -15.76 -8.73
CA PRO A 20 2.33 -16.38 -7.42
C PRO A 20 1.05 -15.95 -6.71
N ALA A 21 0.51 -16.82 -5.86
CA ALA A 21 -0.72 -16.54 -5.13
C ALA A 21 -0.55 -15.34 -4.17
N VAL A 22 -1.65 -14.67 -3.83
CA VAL A 22 -1.63 -13.68 -2.74
C VAL A 22 -1.26 -14.43 -1.47
N PRO A 23 -0.17 -14.05 -0.77
CA PRO A 23 0.34 -14.81 0.37
C PRO A 23 -0.57 -14.66 1.59
N SER A 24 -0.58 -15.68 2.45
CA SER A 24 -1.15 -15.56 3.80
C SER A 24 -0.23 -14.75 4.72
N ASN A 25 -0.74 -14.31 5.88
CA ASN A 25 0.09 -13.65 6.90
C ASN A 25 1.26 -14.53 7.34
N ARG A 26 1.02 -15.83 7.54
CA ARG A 26 2.08 -16.79 7.89
C ARG A 26 3.14 -16.85 6.80
N ARG A 27 2.76 -16.91 5.52
CA ARG A 27 3.73 -16.95 4.42
C ARG A 27 4.57 -15.66 4.35
N ILE A 28 3.95 -14.51 4.61
CA ILE A 28 4.68 -13.23 4.71
C ILE A 28 5.73 -13.29 5.84
N GLN A 29 5.37 -13.81 7.00
CA GLN A 29 6.30 -13.95 8.13
C GLN A 29 7.45 -14.90 7.81
N GLU A 30 7.16 -16.06 7.21
CA GLU A 30 8.18 -17.02 6.77
C GLU A 30 9.17 -16.38 5.79
N LEU A 31 8.67 -15.63 4.80
CA LEU A 31 9.52 -14.95 3.81
C LEU A 31 10.46 -13.93 4.45
N LEU A 32 9.98 -13.16 5.43
CA LEU A 32 10.81 -12.17 6.14
C LEU A 32 11.90 -12.84 6.99
N VAL A 33 11.64 -14.04 7.51
CA VAL A 33 12.67 -14.85 8.17
C VAL A 33 13.65 -15.45 7.16
N GLU A 34 13.15 -15.97 6.03
CA GLU A 34 13.98 -16.55 4.95
C GLU A 34 15.03 -15.56 4.42
N VAL A 35 14.69 -14.26 4.31
CA VAL A 35 15.63 -13.21 3.88
C VAL A 35 16.46 -12.59 5.00
N GLY A 36 16.31 -13.08 6.24
CA GLY A 36 17.07 -12.61 7.40
C GLY A 36 16.65 -11.23 7.94
N ASP A 37 15.49 -10.71 7.54
CA ASP A 37 14.95 -9.44 8.06
C ASP A 37 14.37 -9.61 9.48
N LYS A 38 13.81 -10.79 9.78
CA LYS A 38 13.22 -11.12 11.08
C LYS A 38 13.79 -12.43 11.65
N GLU A 39 13.75 -12.56 12.97
CA GLU A 39 14.11 -13.80 13.66
C GLU A 39 13.03 -14.88 13.49
N THR A 40 13.38 -16.16 13.69
CA THR A 40 12.44 -17.28 13.58
C THR A 40 11.23 -17.19 14.50
N SER A 41 11.36 -16.46 15.62
CA SER A 41 10.27 -16.15 16.57
C SER A 41 9.16 -15.28 15.97
N PHE A 42 9.40 -14.65 14.82
CA PHE A 42 8.44 -13.81 14.10
C PHE A 42 7.33 -14.60 13.42
N VAL A 43 7.57 -15.86 13.04
CA VAL A 43 6.55 -16.74 12.44
C VAL A 43 5.47 -17.06 13.47
N ASP A 44 4.21 -16.96 13.04
CA ASP A 44 3.00 -17.08 13.87
C ASP A 44 2.84 -15.99 14.95
N SER A 45 3.71 -14.97 14.95
CA SER A 45 3.54 -13.81 15.80
C SER A 45 2.34 -12.95 15.34
N ARG A 46 1.97 -11.99 16.19
CA ARG A 46 1.00 -10.92 15.84
C ARG A 46 1.67 -9.57 15.65
N GLN A 47 2.97 -9.58 15.37
CA GLN A 47 3.73 -8.36 15.14
C GLN A 47 3.31 -7.73 13.81
N TRP A 48 3.30 -6.40 13.79
CA TRP A 48 3.02 -5.61 12.60
C TRP A 48 4.26 -5.54 11.69
N ILE A 49 4.03 -5.19 10.43
CA ILE A 49 5.08 -4.91 9.45
C ILE A 49 4.84 -3.54 8.82
N GLY A 50 5.88 -2.90 8.31
CA GLY A 50 5.84 -1.59 7.69
C GLY A 50 6.02 -1.62 6.17
N SER A 51 6.20 -0.43 5.61
CA SER A 51 6.41 -0.22 4.17
C SER A 51 7.67 -0.88 3.63
N VAL A 52 8.70 -1.02 4.46
CA VAL A 52 9.98 -1.65 4.09
C VAL A 52 9.79 -3.16 3.93
N GLU A 53 9.22 -3.84 4.92
CA GLU A 53 8.92 -5.27 4.81
C GLU A 53 7.97 -5.56 3.64
N VAL A 54 6.96 -4.69 3.40
CA VAL A 54 6.09 -4.81 2.23
C VAL A 54 6.88 -4.75 0.92
N SER A 55 7.93 -3.93 0.84
CA SER A 55 8.78 -3.88 -0.36
C SER A 55 9.54 -5.18 -0.60
N TYR A 56 10.09 -5.80 0.45
CA TYR A 56 10.74 -7.11 0.34
C TYR A 56 9.76 -8.17 -0.16
N ILE A 57 8.55 -8.22 0.39
CA ILE A 57 7.55 -9.20 -0.02
C ILE A 57 7.18 -9.07 -1.51
N LEU A 58 7.04 -7.84 -2.02
CA LEU A 58 6.75 -7.62 -3.43
C LEU A 58 7.92 -8.00 -4.33
N ASP A 59 9.15 -7.73 -3.91
CA ASP A 59 10.36 -8.09 -4.64
C ASP A 59 10.55 -9.62 -4.68
N ILE A 60 10.49 -10.29 -3.54
CA ILE A 60 10.70 -11.75 -3.43
C ILE A 60 9.65 -12.54 -4.20
N LEU A 61 8.36 -12.19 -4.04
CA LEU A 61 7.27 -12.97 -4.63
C LEU A 61 7.00 -12.62 -6.08
N TYR A 62 7.26 -11.38 -6.48
CA TYR A 62 6.82 -10.90 -7.79
C TYR A 62 7.93 -10.23 -8.58
N ASP A 63 9.17 -10.11 -8.11
CA ASP A 63 10.21 -9.34 -8.82
C ASP A 63 9.69 -7.94 -9.18
N VAL A 64 9.08 -7.29 -8.18
CA VAL A 64 8.56 -5.92 -8.29
C VAL A 64 9.33 -5.03 -7.31
N PRO A 65 10.34 -4.28 -7.79
CA PRO A 65 11.05 -3.35 -6.92
C PRO A 65 10.10 -2.24 -6.48
N CYS A 66 10.33 -1.71 -5.28
CA CYS A 66 9.54 -0.62 -4.73
C CYS A 66 10.43 0.58 -4.40
N LYS A 67 9.88 1.78 -4.59
CA LYS A 67 10.47 3.02 -4.08
C LYS A 67 9.85 3.33 -2.72
N ILE A 68 10.68 3.57 -1.71
CA ILE A 68 10.22 4.07 -0.41
C ILE A 68 10.32 5.59 -0.39
N LEU A 69 9.20 6.27 -0.13
CA LEU A 69 9.17 7.68 0.20
C LEU A 69 9.03 7.82 1.72
N HIS A 70 10.07 8.35 2.36
CA HIS A 70 10.06 8.67 3.78
C HIS A 70 9.66 10.13 3.99
N LEU A 71 8.70 10.36 4.88
CA LEU A 71 8.22 11.67 5.31
C LEU A 71 8.44 11.77 6.80
N GLY A 72 9.23 12.75 7.25
CA GLY A 72 9.52 12.95 8.66
C GLY A 72 8.32 13.48 9.44
N GLN A 73 7.39 14.15 8.75
CA GLN A 73 6.18 14.73 9.34
C GLN A 73 5.00 14.61 8.37
N GLY A 74 3.79 14.42 8.89
CA GLY A 74 2.55 14.32 8.09
C GLY A 74 2.29 15.53 7.20
N LYS A 75 2.70 16.73 7.64
CA LYS A 75 2.60 17.95 6.82
C LYS A 75 3.42 17.90 5.52
N GLU A 76 4.40 17.00 5.44
CA GLU A 76 5.25 16.83 4.25
C GLU A 76 4.55 16.05 3.13
N ILE A 77 3.38 15.45 3.39
CA ILE A 77 2.59 14.76 2.35
C ILE A 77 2.26 15.73 1.19
N GLU A 78 1.91 16.99 1.50
CA GLU A 78 1.58 18.01 0.50
C GLU A 78 2.75 18.21 -0.49
N ALA A 79 3.99 18.23 0.02
CA ALA A 79 5.19 18.39 -0.82
C ALA A 79 5.43 17.19 -1.75
N GLN A 80 4.89 16.01 -1.42
CA GLN A 80 5.03 14.79 -2.24
C GLN A 80 3.90 14.57 -3.24
N LEU A 81 2.87 15.44 -3.27
CA LEU A 81 1.73 15.26 -4.17
C LEU A 81 2.14 15.16 -5.64
N GLY A 82 3.13 15.96 -6.08
CA GLY A 82 3.64 15.89 -7.45
C GLY A 82 4.28 14.52 -7.76
N ALA A 83 5.04 13.97 -6.82
CA ALA A 83 5.64 12.64 -6.96
C ALA A 83 4.58 11.52 -6.98
N LEU A 84 3.54 11.66 -6.16
CA LEU A 84 2.41 10.71 -6.14
C LEU A 84 1.58 10.79 -7.42
N GLN A 85 1.28 12.01 -7.91
CA GLN A 85 0.59 12.22 -9.18
C GLN A 85 1.34 11.56 -10.33
N GLU A 86 2.66 11.78 -10.39
CA GLU A 86 3.49 11.16 -11.42
C GLU A 86 3.53 9.63 -11.29
N HIS A 87 3.60 9.11 -10.06
CA HIS A 87 3.53 7.68 -9.81
C HIS A 87 2.23 7.06 -10.33
N PHE A 88 1.07 7.63 -9.97
CA PHE A 88 -0.21 7.12 -10.47
C PHE A 88 -0.36 7.27 -11.98
N ARG A 89 0.21 8.33 -12.58
CA ARG A 89 0.19 8.55 -14.02
C ARG A 89 1.06 7.56 -14.80
N VAL A 90 2.27 7.27 -14.32
CA VAL A 90 3.26 6.45 -15.04
C VAL A 90 3.17 4.97 -14.69
N LYS A 91 2.91 4.68 -13.41
CA LYS A 91 2.86 3.31 -12.87
C LYS A 91 1.42 2.84 -12.67
N GLY A 92 0.55 3.69 -12.13
CA GLY A 92 -0.83 3.33 -11.81
C GLY A 92 -0.97 2.31 -10.68
N ALA A 93 0.12 2.05 -9.95
CA ALA A 93 0.13 1.12 -8.83
C ALA A 93 -0.47 1.76 -7.58
N PRO A 94 -1.26 1.02 -6.78
CA PRO A 94 -1.59 1.43 -5.42
C PRO A 94 -0.34 1.62 -4.57
N VAL A 95 -0.44 2.48 -3.57
CA VAL A 95 0.64 2.78 -2.63
C VAL A 95 0.24 2.30 -1.24
N MET A 96 1.12 1.61 -0.53
CA MET A 96 0.93 1.36 0.90
C MET A 96 1.56 2.50 1.68
N MET A 97 0.79 3.08 2.61
CA MET A 97 1.24 4.12 3.52
C MET A 97 1.20 3.56 4.95
N GLY A 98 2.33 3.60 5.65
CA GLY A 98 2.43 3.26 7.07
C GLY A 98 2.86 4.47 7.89
N GLY A 99 2.24 4.68 9.05
CA GLY A 99 2.63 5.66 10.05
C GLY A 99 3.02 4.98 11.36
N GLU A 100 3.73 5.72 12.23
CA GLU A 100 4.14 5.22 13.55
C GLU A 100 2.99 5.25 14.54
N THR A 101 2.44 6.44 14.77
CA THR A 101 1.54 6.72 15.89
C THR A 101 0.09 6.36 15.60
N ASP A 102 -0.29 6.24 14.33
CA ASP A 102 -1.63 5.79 13.97
C ASP A 102 -1.74 4.26 13.96
N VAL A 103 -0.61 3.53 13.98
CA VAL A 103 -0.50 2.05 13.83
C VAL A 103 -1.47 1.53 12.76
N SER A 104 -1.71 2.34 11.73
CA SER A 104 -2.84 2.17 10.82
C SER A 104 -2.34 2.29 9.41
N SER A 105 -1.98 1.13 8.83
CA SER A 105 -1.64 1.06 7.42
C SER A 105 -2.83 1.52 6.56
N LYS A 106 -2.55 2.22 5.47
CA LYS A 106 -3.55 2.75 4.54
C LYS A 106 -3.16 2.37 3.12
N GLY A 107 -4.13 1.97 2.31
CA GLY A 107 -3.95 1.84 0.86
C GLY A 107 -4.29 3.15 0.18
N VAL A 108 -3.33 3.80 -0.46
CA VAL A 108 -3.56 5.02 -1.24
C VAL A 108 -3.75 4.64 -2.70
N MET A 109 -4.91 4.96 -3.26
CA MET A 109 -5.33 4.58 -4.61
C MET A 109 -5.31 5.75 -5.60
N GLY A 110 -5.11 6.96 -5.12
CA GLY A 110 -5.14 8.15 -5.95
C GLY A 110 -4.88 9.42 -5.17
N VAL A 111 -4.69 10.50 -5.91
CA VAL A 111 -4.41 11.84 -5.40
C VAL A 111 -5.24 12.85 -6.18
N CYS A 112 -5.79 13.83 -5.48
CA CYS A 112 -6.56 14.92 -6.08
C CYS A 112 -6.08 16.24 -5.49
N LYS A 113 -5.81 17.23 -6.34
CA LYS A 113 -5.49 18.59 -5.92
C LYS A 113 -6.67 19.49 -6.24
N GLY A 114 -7.37 19.94 -5.21
CA GLY A 114 -8.44 20.92 -5.32
C GLY A 114 -7.91 22.35 -5.36
N ALA A 115 -8.82 23.32 -5.45
CA ALA A 115 -8.46 24.75 -5.44
C ALA A 115 -7.92 25.21 -4.08
N SER A 116 -8.45 24.67 -2.98
CA SER A 116 -8.12 25.06 -1.60
C SER A 116 -7.44 23.96 -0.79
N GLU A 117 -7.65 22.69 -1.15
CA GLU A 117 -7.17 21.55 -0.36
C GLU A 117 -6.84 20.35 -1.28
N SER A 118 -5.91 19.52 -0.83
CA SER A 118 -5.46 18.30 -1.50
C SER A 118 -5.98 17.06 -0.76
N TYR A 119 -6.20 15.98 -1.51
CA TYR A 119 -6.82 14.76 -1.02
C TYR A 119 -6.05 13.52 -1.47
N LEU A 120 -6.04 12.50 -0.62
CA LEU A 120 -5.67 11.13 -0.98
C LEU A 120 -6.92 10.25 -1.02
N LEU A 121 -7.04 9.41 -2.04
CA LEU A 121 -8.06 8.36 -2.06
C LEU A 121 -7.55 7.20 -1.20
N VAL A 122 -8.12 7.04 -0.02
CA VAL A 122 -7.71 6.04 0.98
C VAL A 122 -8.66 4.85 0.96
N VAL A 123 -8.08 3.66 0.97
CA VAL A 123 -8.73 2.38 1.28
C VAL A 123 -8.17 1.88 2.60
N ASP A 124 -9.05 1.80 3.59
CA ASP A 124 -8.70 1.42 4.95
C ASP A 124 -8.79 -0.11 5.13
N PRO A 125 -7.67 -0.79 5.47
CA PRO A 125 -7.62 -2.25 5.61
C PRO A 125 -8.18 -2.78 6.94
N HIS A 126 -8.63 -1.91 7.86
CA HIS A 126 -9.13 -2.33 9.18
C HIS A 126 -10.60 -2.74 9.17
N PHE A 127 -11.26 -2.74 8.01
CA PHE A 127 -12.62 -3.25 7.88
C PHE A 127 -12.70 -4.70 8.37
N TRP A 128 -13.59 -4.94 9.33
CA TRP A 128 -13.93 -6.27 9.81
C TRP A 128 -15.39 -6.56 9.50
N GLY A 129 -15.63 -7.58 8.67
CA GLY A 129 -16.96 -8.00 8.28
C GLY A 129 -16.97 -8.59 6.86
N GLU A 130 -18.17 -8.85 6.36
CA GLU A 130 -18.40 -9.28 5.00
C GLU A 130 -18.83 -8.09 4.13
N VAL A 131 -18.20 -7.91 2.97
CA VAL A 131 -18.55 -6.87 2.02
C VAL A 131 -19.55 -7.43 1.00
N ARG A 132 -20.75 -6.86 0.95
CA ARG A 132 -21.77 -7.25 -0.05
C ARG A 132 -21.77 -6.34 -1.27
N GLU A 133 -21.48 -5.06 -1.10
CA GLU A 133 -21.45 -4.08 -2.17
C GLU A 133 -20.37 -3.00 -1.90
N ALA A 134 -19.84 -2.41 -2.96
CA ALA A 134 -18.85 -1.35 -2.83
C ALA A 134 -19.43 -0.08 -2.17
N GLY A 135 -20.73 0.20 -2.41
CA GLY A 135 -21.42 1.38 -1.87
C GLY A 135 -21.44 1.40 -0.34
N SER A 136 -21.56 0.25 0.31
CA SER A 136 -21.58 0.17 1.78
C SER A 136 -20.22 0.54 2.39
N LEU A 137 -19.12 0.17 1.73
CA LEU A 137 -17.77 0.56 2.14
C LEU A 137 -17.54 2.06 2.00
N GLN A 138 -18.00 2.65 0.90
CA GLN A 138 -17.90 4.09 0.65
C GLN A 138 -18.76 4.88 1.65
N ALA A 139 -20.02 4.47 1.85
CA ALA A 139 -20.94 5.10 2.79
C ALA A 139 -20.43 5.05 4.24
N SER A 140 -19.69 3.99 4.60
CA SER A 140 -19.09 3.84 5.93
C SER A 140 -17.68 4.43 6.05
N GLY A 141 -17.16 5.05 4.99
CA GLY A 141 -15.86 5.74 4.99
C GLY A 141 -14.62 4.84 4.89
N TRP A 142 -14.78 3.54 4.61
CA TRP A 142 -13.65 2.61 4.40
C TRP A 142 -12.92 2.85 3.08
N VAL A 143 -13.60 3.46 2.10
CA VAL A 143 -13.02 3.96 0.86
C VAL A 143 -13.47 5.40 0.67
N LYS A 144 -12.56 6.36 0.81
CA LYS A 144 -12.91 7.79 0.78
C LYS A 144 -11.77 8.66 0.27
N TRP A 145 -12.13 9.81 -0.30
CA TRP A 145 -11.20 10.92 -0.45
C TRP A 145 -11.00 11.57 0.92
N GLN A 146 -9.79 11.46 1.45
CA GLN A 146 -9.42 12.03 2.74
C GLN A 146 -8.57 13.28 2.52
N PRO A 147 -8.96 14.43 3.09
CA PRO A 147 -8.15 15.65 3.00
C PRO A 147 -6.82 15.46 3.71
N LEU A 148 -5.77 16.15 3.24
CA LEU A 148 -4.45 16.05 3.87
C LEU A 148 -4.44 16.55 5.32
N SER A 149 -5.34 17.47 5.66
CA SER A 149 -5.53 18.01 7.01
C SER A 149 -5.96 16.95 8.03
N ASP A 150 -6.64 15.88 7.60
CA ASP A 150 -7.08 14.77 8.46
C ASP A 150 -5.93 13.81 8.85
N PHE A 151 -4.77 13.89 8.20
CA PHE A 151 -3.61 13.07 8.56
C PHE A 151 -2.90 13.65 9.79
N HIS A 152 -2.22 12.79 10.55
CA HIS A 152 -1.53 13.25 11.75
C HIS A 152 -0.27 14.04 11.38
N GLN A 153 -0.31 15.36 11.59
CA GLN A 153 0.69 16.27 11.02
C GLN A 153 2.10 16.14 11.63
N SER A 154 2.20 15.62 12.86
CA SER A 154 3.45 15.55 13.64
C SER A 154 4.04 14.13 13.73
N THR A 155 3.60 13.19 12.89
CA THR A 155 4.16 11.82 12.84
C THR A 155 4.84 11.57 11.51
N PHE A 156 5.74 10.59 11.46
CA PHE A 156 6.35 10.19 10.20
C PHE A 156 5.42 9.27 9.40
N TYR A 157 5.61 9.27 8.08
CA TYR A 157 4.97 8.32 7.19
C TYR A 157 5.99 7.70 6.23
N ASN A 158 5.88 6.40 6.00
CA ASN A 158 6.56 5.72 4.92
C ASN A 158 5.53 5.31 3.87
N MET A 159 5.83 5.59 2.61
CA MET A 159 5.02 5.17 1.48
C MET A 159 5.81 4.20 0.60
N CYS A 160 5.28 3.02 0.37
CA CYS A 160 5.82 2.00 -0.52
C CYS A 160 5.14 2.10 -1.89
N LEU A 161 5.92 2.49 -2.90
CA LEU A 161 5.48 2.73 -4.27
C LEU A 161 6.01 1.62 -5.20
N PRO A 162 5.20 0.63 -5.59
CA PRO A 162 5.64 -0.45 -6.49
C PRO A 162 6.01 0.07 -7.88
N GLN A 163 7.13 -0.39 -8.45
CA GLN A 163 7.65 0.12 -9.73
C GLN A 163 7.16 -0.66 -10.97
N LEU A 164 6.07 -1.42 -10.84
CA LEU A 164 5.38 -2.08 -11.95
C LEU A 164 4.41 -1.11 -12.63
N SER A 165 4.41 -1.08 -13.97
CA SER A 165 3.42 -0.31 -14.73
C SER A 165 2.16 -1.12 -14.96
N ALA A 166 1.01 -0.49 -14.76
CA ALA A 166 -0.29 -1.04 -15.13
C ALA A 166 -0.34 -1.39 -16.62
N LYS A 167 -1.07 -2.44 -16.97
CA LYS A 167 -1.41 -2.71 -18.37
C LYS A 167 -2.22 -1.54 -18.91
N ARG A 168 -1.87 -1.06 -20.10
CA ARG A 168 -2.72 -0.13 -20.83
C ARG A 168 -3.82 -0.95 -21.48
N GLU A 169 -5.07 -0.69 -21.10
CA GLU A 169 -6.25 -1.14 -21.83
C GLU A 169 -6.44 -0.33 -23.12
#